data_AF-A0A958FHH4-F1
#
_entry.id   AF-A0A958FHH4-F1
#
_cell.length_a   1.000
_cell.length_b   1.000
_cell.length_c   1.000
_cell.angle_alpha   90.00
_cell.angle_beta   90.00
_cell.angle_gamma   90.00
#
_symmetry.space_group_name_H-M   'P 1'
#
loop_
_entity.id
_entity.type
_entity.pdbx_description
1 polymer ?
#
loop_
_entity_poly.entity_id
_entity_poly.type
_entity_poly.pdbx_seq_one_letter_code
_entity_poly.pdbx_strand_id
1 'polypeptide(L)'
;MLPPIAQLKRALLIVWLIVSTITLLTIFLPFVLPESTISRITPDCEWKVKYQKSCALCGMTSGFIHVARGEFSRASASNRFSPFLFAFFSLNQLFVLVYLGSHLTSFYNHLRRRHYANT
;
A
#
# COMPACT_ATOMS: atom_id res chain seq x y z
N MET A 1 2.49 -29.13 19.53
CA MET A 1 2.86 -29.03 18.10
C MET A 1 1.69 -28.40 17.37
N LEU A 2 1.81 -27.16 16.87
CA LEU A 2 0.72 -26.54 16.09
C LEU A 2 0.56 -27.30 14.77
N PRO A 3 -0.67 -27.56 14.29
CA PRO A 3 -0.87 -28.23 13.01
C PRO A 3 -0.18 -27.41 11.90
N PRO A 4 0.40 -28.06 10.88
CA PRO A 4 1.19 -27.38 9.84
C PRO A 4 0.42 -26.22 9.17
N ILE A 5 -0.90 -26.36 9.02
CA ILE A 5 -1.79 -25.32 8.46
C ILE A 5 -1.82 -24.06 9.33
N ALA A 6 -1.76 -24.18 10.66
CA ALA A 6 -1.77 -23.02 11.55
C ALA A 6 -0.47 -22.22 11.46
N GLN A 7 0.66 -22.90 11.23
CA GLN A 7 1.96 -22.26 11.04
C GLN A 7 2.01 -21.50 9.70
N LEU A 8 1.52 -22.13 8.63
CA LEU A 8 1.42 -21.50 7.31
C LEU A 8 0.54 -20.24 7.35
N LYS A 9 -0.62 -20.30 8.01
CA LYS A 9 -1.51 -19.14 8.18
C LYS A 9 -0.81 -17.98 8.89
N ARG A 10 -0.04 -18.25 9.95
CA ARG A 10 0.73 -17.22 10.66
C ARG A 10 1.83 -16.61 9.79
N ALA A 11 2.58 -17.44 9.06
CA ALA A 11 3.62 -16.96 8.16
C ALA A 11 3.03 -16.07 7.06
N LEU A 12 1.95 -16.52 6.41
CA LEU A 12 1.27 -15.75 5.38
C LEU A 12 0.71 -14.43 5.92
N LEU A 13 0.20 -14.42 7.15
CA LEU A 13 -0.28 -13.21 7.80
C LEU A 13 0.84 -12.21 8.06
N ILE A 14 2.00 -12.66 8.53
CA ILE A 14 3.17 -11.79 8.74
C ILE A 14 3.62 -11.19 7.40
N VAL A 15 3.74 -12.01 6.36
CA VAL A 15 4.10 -11.53 5.02
C VAL A 15 3.09 -10.51 4.51
N TRP A 16 1.80 -10.79 4.67
CA TRP A 16 0.73 -9.88 4.26
C TRP A 16 0.83 -8.53 4.99
N LEU A 17 1.11 -8.51 6.29
CA LEU A 17 1.31 -7.26 7.04
C LEU A 17 2.56 -6.49 6.60
N ILE A 18 3.67 -7.17 6.31
CA ILE A 18 4.90 -6.52 5.81
C ILE A 18 4.64 -5.87 4.44
N VAL A 19 4.07 -6.62 3.51
CA VAL A 19 3.71 -6.12 2.16
C VAL A 19 2.72 -4.96 2.27
N SER A 20 1.75 -5.06 3.19
CA SER A 20 0.80 -3.98 3.44
C SER A 20 1.47 -2.72 3.96
N THR A 21 2.47 -2.85 4.83
CA THR A 21 3.23 -1.70 5.35
C THR A 21 4.00 -1.01 4.23
N ILE A 22 4.68 -1.78 3.36
CA ILE A 22 5.40 -1.24 2.21
C ILE A 22 4.45 -0.53 1.25
N THR A 23 3.33 -1.15 0.89
CA THR A 23 2.35 -0.55 -0.02
C THR A 23 1.67 0.69 0.56
N LEU A 24 1.46 0.74 1.88
CA LEU A 24 0.97 1.92 2.57
C LEU A 24 1.94 3.10 2.40
N LEU A 25 3.24 2.85 2.62
CA LEU A 25 4.28 3.86 2.40
C LEU A 25 4.27 4.34 0.95
N THR A 26 4.13 3.43 -0.02
CA THR A 26 4.06 3.80 -1.45
C THR A 26 2.85 4.68 -1.76
N ILE A 27 1.68 4.42 -1.16
CA ILE A 27 0.51 5.29 -1.30
C ILE A 27 0.75 6.66 -0.65
N PHE A 28 1.35 6.70 0.54
CA PHE A 28 1.53 7.93 1.31
C PHE A 28 2.64 8.85 0.78
N LEU A 29 3.70 8.28 0.22
CA LEU A 29 4.87 9.00 -0.26
C LEU A 29 4.55 10.20 -1.18
N PRO A 30 3.72 10.07 -2.23
CA PRO A 30 3.38 11.18 -3.12
C PRO A 30 2.55 12.29 -2.47
N PHE A 31 1.94 12.05 -1.30
CA PHE A 31 1.23 13.10 -0.54
C PHE A 31 2.20 13.94 0.31
N VAL A 32 3.30 13.33 0.77
CA VAL A 32 4.27 14.00 1.64
C VAL A 32 5.38 14.68 0.81
N LEU A 33 5.75 14.09 -0.32
CA LEU A 33 6.86 14.58 -1.15
C LEU A 33 6.38 15.31 -2.40
N PRO A 34 6.91 16.51 -2.70
CA PRO A 34 6.71 17.16 -3.99
C PRO A 34 7.31 16.32 -5.13
N GLU A 35 6.72 16.41 -6.31
CA GLU A 35 7.21 15.71 -7.52
C GLU A 35 8.68 16.03 -7.82
N SER A 36 9.08 17.29 -7.62
CA SER A 36 10.45 17.74 -7.83
C SER A 36 11.46 17.03 -6.93
N THR A 37 11.05 16.62 -5.73
CA THR A 37 11.91 15.88 -4.79
C THR A 37 12.00 14.42 -5.21
N ILE A 38 10.89 13.81 -5.62
CA ILE A 38 10.86 12.45 -6.13
C ILE A 38 11.75 12.34 -7.38
N SER A 39 11.64 13.28 -8.32
CA SER A 39 12.46 13.29 -9.54
C SER A 39 13.95 13.54 -9.29
N ARG A 40 14.34 14.19 -8.19
CA ARG A 40 15.76 14.40 -7.84
C ARG A 40 16.41 13.19 -7.19
N ILE A 41 15.63 12.40 -6.45
CA ILE A 41 16.12 11.20 -5.75
C ILE A 41 16.09 9.99 -6.69
N THR A 42 15.18 9.99 -7.67
CA THR A 42 15.07 8.90 -8.64
C THR A 42 16.14 9.10 -9.73
N PRO A 43 17.04 8.13 -9.96
CA PRO A 43 18.02 8.23 -11.03
C PRO A 43 17.32 8.34 -12.39
N ASP A 44 17.98 9.01 -13.33
CA ASP A 44 17.49 9.10 -14.70
C ASP A 44 17.33 7.69 -15.28
N CYS A 45 16.13 7.42 -15.81
CA CYS A 45 15.86 6.13 -16.41
C CYS A 45 16.66 6.00 -17.71
N GLU A 46 17.62 5.09 -17.76
CA GLU A 46 18.42 4.75 -18.96
C GLU A 46 17.56 4.58 -20.22
N TRP A 47 16.38 3.96 -20.08
CA TRP A 47 15.45 3.79 -21.20
C TRP A 47 14.92 5.12 -21.74
N LYS A 48 14.62 6.07 -20.85
CA LYS A 48 14.17 7.41 -21.21
C LYS A 48 15.31 8.20 -21.85
N VAL A 49 16.53 8.06 -21.35
CA VAL A 49 17.72 8.72 -21.93
C VAL A 49 18.00 8.20 -23.34
N LYS A 50 18.05 6.87 -23.50
CA LYS A 50 18.45 6.21 -24.74
C LYS A 50 17.37 6.22 -25.83
N TYR A 51 16.10 6.08 -25.46
CA TYR A 51 15.00 5.92 -26.42
C TYR A 51 14.01 7.09 -26.43
N GLN A 52 14.20 8.11 -25.57
CA GLN A 52 13.31 9.28 -25.45
C GLN A 52 11.84 8.89 -25.24
N LYS A 53 11.60 7.72 -24.65
CA LYS A 53 10.28 7.14 -24.37
C LYS A 53 10.18 6.74 -22.91
N SER A 54 9.00 6.91 -22.32
CA SER A 54 8.71 6.41 -20.98
C SER A 54 8.72 4.88 -20.98
N CYS A 55 9.48 4.24 -20.08
CA CYS A 55 9.36 2.79 -19.88
C CYS A 55 8.08 2.47 -19.10
N ALA A 56 7.61 1.22 -19.15
CA ALA A 56 6.38 0.80 -18.48
C ALA A 56 6.39 1.11 -16.97
N LEU A 57 7.54 0.93 -16.31
CA LEU A 57 7.76 1.21 -14.89
C LEU A 57 7.74 2.71 -14.59
N CYS A 58 8.46 3.54 -15.34
CA CYS A 58 8.44 4.99 -15.14
C CYS A 58 7.06 5.60 -15.42
N GLY A 59 6.36 5.09 -16.45
CA GLY A 59 4.96 5.44 -16.71
C GLY A 59 4.04 5.00 -15.57
N MET A 60 4.33 3.86 -14.94
CA MET A 60 3.58 3.38 -13.78
C MET A 60 3.77 4.27 -12.56
N THR A 61 5.02 4.63 -12.21
CA THR A 61 5.34 5.55 -11.10
C THR A 61 4.70 6.92 -11.31
N SER A 62 4.83 7.49 -12.53
CA SER A 62 4.22 8.78 -12.87
C SER A 62 2.70 8.69 -12.78
N GLY A 63 2.12 7.63 -13.32
CA GLY A 63 0.69 7.38 -13.22
C GLY A 63 0.23 7.24 -11.76
N PHE A 64 1.01 6.58 -10.91
CA PHE A 64 0.69 6.42 -9.48
C PHE A 64 0.70 7.77 -8.74
N ILE A 65 1.66 8.65 -9.05
CA ILE A 65 1.72 10.02 -8.52
C ILE A 65 0.49 10.83 -8.99
N HIS A 66 0.13 10.75 -10.28
CA HIS A 66 -1.07 11.42 -10.79
C HIS A 66 -2.35 10.91 -10.11
N VAL A 67 -2.48 9.59 -9.88
CA VAL A 67 -3.64 9.04 -9.13
C VAL A 67 -3.67 9.59 -7.71
N ALA A 68 -2.54 9.61 -7.00
CA ALA A 68 -2.46 10.14 -5.64
C ALA A 68 -2.91 11.61 -5.56
N ARG A 69 -2.70 12.39 -6.62
CA ARG A 69 -3.12 13.80 -6.72
C ARG A 69 -4.54 14.00 -7.24
N GLY A 70 -5.29 12.93 -7.52
CA GLY A 70 -6.64 13.00 -8.09
C GLY A 70 -6.67 13.28 -9.61
N GLU A 71 -5.53 13.24 -10.29
CA GLU A 71 -5.40 13.48 -11.74
C GLU A 71 -5.60 12.18 -12.56
N PHE A 72 -6.74 11.52 -12.42
CA PHE A 72 -6.98 10.20 -13.02
C PHE A 72 -6.82 10.17 -14.55
N SER A 73 -7.19 11.25 -15.25
CA SER A 73 -7.03 11.33 -16.71
C SER A 73 -5.56 11.31 -17.14
N ARG A 74 -4.69 12.02 -16.41
CA ARG A 74 -3.24 12.04 -16.67
C ARG A 74 -2.58 10.74 -16.23
N ALA A 75 -3.10 10.11 -15.18
CA ALA A 75 -2.64 8.79 -14.75
C ALA A 75 -2.86 7.74 -15.84
N SER A 76 -4.06 7.65 -16.40
CA SER A 76 -4.38 6.70 -17.47
C SER A 76 -3.59 6.97 -18.76
N ALA A 77 -3.30 8.24 -19.06
CA ALA A 77 -2.44 8.61 -20.18
C ALA A 77 -0.97 8.18 -19.96
N SER A 78 -0.50 8.18 -18.72
CA SER A 78 0.86 7.75 -18.36
C SER A 78 1.00 6.23 -18.34
N ASN A 79 0.03 5.54 -17.75
CA ASN A 79 -0.09 4.09 -17.76
C ASN A 79 -1.53 3.68 -17.39
N ARG A 80 -2.20 2.94 -18.29
CA ARG A 80 -3.59 2.48 -18.09
C ARG A 80 -3.78 1.62 -16.84
N PHE A 81 -2.74 0.93 -16.38
CA PHE A 81 -2.80 0.06 -15.20
C PHE A 81 -2.55 0.78 -13.87
N SER A 82 -1.98 2.00 -13.88
CA SER A 82 -1.69 2.72 -12.62
C SER A 82 -2.92 2.95 -11.74
N PRO A 83 -4.09 3.36 -12.26
CA PRO A 83 -5.29 3.50 -11.43
C PRO A 83 -5.74 2.17 -10.80
N PHE A 84 -5.64 1.06 -11.54
CA PHE A 84 -6.00 -0.26 -11.03
C PHE A 84 -5.05 -0.72 -9.92
N LEU A 85 -3.74 -0.52 -10.08
CA LEU A 85 -2.76 -0.87 -9.06
C LEU A 85 -2.95 -0.04 -7.78
N PHE A 86 -3.21 1.26 -7.94
CA PHE A 86 -3.51 2.14 -6.81
C PHE A 86 -4.78 1.71 -6.07
N ALA A 87 -5.85 1.36 -6.80
CA ALA A 87 -7.08 0.84 -6.22
C ALA A 87 -6.84 -0.48 -5.48
N PHE A 88 -6.06 -1.39 -6.03
CA PHE A 88 -5.70 -2.64 -5.38
C PHE A 88 -4.95 -2.43 -4.07
N PHE A 89 -3.94 -1.54 -4.05
CA PHE A 89 -3.24 -1.20 -2.80
C PHE A 89 -4.17 -0.53 -1.80
N SER A 90 -5.06 0.37 -2.25
CA SER A 90 -6.03 1.03 -1.37
C SER A 90 -7.01 0.05 -0.74
N LEU A 91 -7.53 -0.91 -1.51
CA LEU A 91 -8.37 -2.00 -1.00
C LEU A 91 -7.63 -2.88 0.00
N ASN A 92 -6.36 -3.22 -0.29
CA ASN A 92 -5.53 -3.96 0.65
C ASN A 92 -5.40 -3.22 2.00
N GLN A 93 -5.21 -1.90 1.98
CA GLN A 93 -5.16 -1.10 3.21
C GLN A 93 -6.50 -1.11 3.96
N LEU A 94 -7.63 -1.04 3.25
CA LEU A 94 -8.95 -1.18 3.88
C LEU A 94 -9.10 -2.52 4.59
N PHE A 95 -8.65 -3.62 3.97
CA PHE A 95 -8.68 -4.95 4.61
C PHE A 95 -7.81 -5.02 5.86
N VAL A 96 -6.61 -4.43 5.83
CA VAL A 96 -5.74 -4.37 7.01
C VAL A 96 -6.37 -3.56 8.14
N LEU A 97 -6.98 -2.41 7.83
CA LEU A 97 -7.66 -1.58 8.83
C LEU A 97 -8.85 -2.30 9.46
N VAL A 98 -9.67 -2.99 8.65
CA VAL A 98 -10.78 -3.81 9.16
C VAL A 98 -10.25 -4.96 10.02
N TYR A 99 -9.20 -5.65 9.58
CA TYR A 99 -8.59 -6.75 10.32
C TYR A 99 -8.07 -6.29 11.68
N LEU A 100 -7.22 -5.24 11.71
CA LEU A 100 -6.67 -4.69 12.95
C LEU A 100 -7.77 -4.12 13.86
N GLY A 101 -8.75 -3.39 13.30
CA GLY A 101 -9.88 -2.85 14.04
C GLY A 101 -10.73 -3.93 14.71
N SER A 102 -10.99 -5.04 14.02
CA SER A 102 -11.72 -6.19 14.57
C SER A 102 -10.95 -6.87 15.73
N HIS A 103 -9.62 -6.95 15.65
CA HIS A 103 -8.80 -7.51 16.72
C HIS A 103 -8.67 -6.57 17.91
N LEU A 104 -8.52 -5.26 17.68
CA LEU A 104 -8.48 -4.26 18.74
C LEU A 104 -9.80 -4.18 19.50
N THR A 105 -10.93 -4.18 18.79
CA THR A 105 -12.27 -4.17 19.42
C THR A 105 -12.54 -5.45 20.21
N SER A 106 -12.14 -6.61 19.69
CA SER A 106 -12.24 -7.89 20.41
C SER A 106 -11.41 -7.87 21.70
N PHE A 107 -10.18 -7.38 21.63
CA PHE A 107 -9.30 -7.25 22.79
C PHE A 107 -9.85 -6.25 23.83
N TYR A 108 -10.29 -5.07 23.38
CA TYR A 108 -10.91 -4.06 24.24
C TYR A 108 -12.16 -4.59 24.95
N ASN A 109 -13.04 -5.28 24.22
CA ASN A 109 -14.23 -5.91 24.80
C ASN A 109 -13.88 -7.00 25.82
N HIS A 110 -12.77 -7.73 25.62
CA HIS A 110 -12.31 -8.72 26.58
C HIS A 110 -11.79 -8.07 27.87
N LEU A 111 -11.00 -7.00 27.76
CA LEU A 111 -10.55 -6.21 28.92
C LEU A 111 -11.72 -5.60 29.69
N ARG A 112 -12.69 -5.03 28.96
CA ARG A 112 -13.91 -4.48 29.54
C ARG A 112 -14.67 -5.52 30.37
N ARG A 113 -14.86 -6.74 29.85
CA ARG A 113 -15.52 -7.83 30.60
C ARG A 113 -14.77 -8.22 31.87
N ARG A 114 -13.43 -8.25 31.85
CA ARG A 114 -12.64 -8.53 33.06
C ARG A 114 -12.80 -7.44 34.13
N HIS A 115 -12.92 -6.19 33.71
CA HIS A 115 -13.12 -5.09 34.64
C HIS A 115 -14.49 -5.15 35.34
N TYR A 116 -15.56 -5.57 34.65
CA TYR A 116 -16.88 -5.76 35.26
C TYR A 116 -17.00 -7.01 36.13
N ALA A 117 -16.21 -8.05 35.87
CA ALA A 117 -16.24 -9.28 36.67
C ALA A 117 -15.56 -9.15 38.05
N ASN A 118 -14.80 -8.06 38.27
CA ASN A 118 -14.05 -7.79 39.50
C ASN A 118 -14.66 -6.67 40.36
N THR A 119 -15.80 -6.11 39.96
CA THR A 119 -16.64 -5.18 40.73
C THR A 119 -17.95 -5.88 41.09
#